data_AF-A0A068NR95-F1
#
_entry.id   AF-A0A068NR95-F1
#
_cell.length_a   1.000
_cell.length_b   1.000
_cell.length_c   1.000
_cell.angle_alpha   90.00
_cell.angle_beta   90.00
_cell.angle_gamma   90.00
#
_symmetry.space_group_name_H-M   'P 1'
#
loop_
_entity.id
_entity.type
_entity.pdbx_description
1 polymer ?
#
loop_
_entity_poly.entity_id
_entity_poly.type
_entity_poly.pdbx_seq_one_letter_code
_entity_poly.pdbx_strand_id
1 'polypeptide(L)'
;MTGSNLTSPDQNRATMVLAFCGVYVGGVLGLFSSGQIELPCGSKFDCARVLDSPVARPGGIPLSYFGIACYVVLAFIALARSLSGPAAYPRLRGAGIALSLGGAAASISLTLYSIFVLHGLCAWCLSNAVIMCFVATTTWMLPRTFARDRLSVPLFALLTVGVATGLTYSVHRWKAAETPINLAALAQTTAQELCPEDAIRAGNRSGSTAIVAFIDFYCSACRRSLPRLEKIAADHQAALIIREKPLADGGPAVEAAEWVEVANGRGVGFKFLSASASISPAPDSRSEFEKILSDAGGTRKPPNDAELGAARKRLKRDAQLCARLKIQRTPTVLLVRPGVAPIRVKLANLEAELSRDKLASFRGHLEGLHVLSILHRKRNGVRV
;
A
#
# COMPACT_ATOMS: atom_id res chain seq x y z
N MET A 1 -25.80 -38.54 11.96
CA MET A 1 -25.13 -37.23 11.89
C MET A 1 -25.31 -36.55 13.23
N THR A 2 -24.33 -36.73 14.11
CA THR A 2 -24.31 -36.27 15.51
C THR A 2 -23.98 -34.78 15.56
N GLY A 3 -25.01 -33.93 15.60
CA GLY A 3 -24.85 -32.52 15.90
C GLY A 3 -24.39 -32.37 17.34
N SER A 4 -23.16 -31.92 17.56
CA SER A 4 -22.68 -31.49 18.86
C SER A 4 -23.51 -30.28 19.32
N ASN A 5 -24.44 -30.50 20.24
CA ASN A 5 -25.18 -29.44 20.90
C ASN A 5 -24.21 -28.61 21.75
N LEU A 6 -23.61 -27.57 21.16
CA LEU A 6 -22.81 -26.57 21.86
C LEU A 6 -23.63 -25.98 23.00
N THR A 7 -23.07 -25.96 24.21
CA THR A 7 -23.76 -25.42 25.39
C THR A 7 -23.73 -23.89 25.40
N SER A 8 -24.61 -23.24 26.17
CA SER A 8 -24.69 -21.76 26.25
C SER A 8 -23.35 -21.05 26.54
N PRO A 9 -22.43 -21.59 27.36
CA PRO A 9 -21.10 -21.02 27.56
C PRO A 9 -20.21 -21.11 26.32
N ASP A 10 -20.30 -22.21 25.55
CA ASP A 10 -19.45 -22.44 24.38
C ASP A 10 -19.69 -21.40 23.29
N GLN A 11 -20.96 -21.12 23.01
CA GLN A 11 -21.34 -20.13 22.02
C GLN A 11 -20.94 -18.71 22.43
N ASN A 12 -21.07 -18.36 23.72
CA ASN A 12 -20.61 -17.07 24.21
C ASN A 12 -19.09 -16.91 24.04
N ARG A 13 -18.32 -17.96 24.38
CA ARG A 13 -16.87 -17.97 24.19
C ARG A 13 -16.50 -17.87 22.71
N ALA A 14 -17.21 -18.54 21.82
CA ALA A 14 -17.01 -18.43 20.37
C ALA A 14 -17.22 -16.99 19.88
N THR A 15 -18.31 -16.32 20.29
CA THR A 15 -18.54 -14.90 20.01
C THR A 15 -17.39 -14.04 20.52
N MET A 16 -16.89 -14.29 21.73
CA MET A 16 -15.77 -13.56 22.32
C MET A 16 -14.49 -13.72 21.49
N VAL A 17 -14.10 -14.95 21.17
CA VAL A 17 -12.91 -15.24 20.34
C VAL A 17 -13.00 -14.54 18.99
N LEU A 18 -14.15 -14.66 18.30
CA LEU A 18 -14.38 -14.01 17.01
C LEU A 18 -14.31 -12.47 17.10
N ALA A 19 -14.85 -11.88 18.17
CA ALA A 19 -14.76 -10.45 18.41
C ALA A 19 -13.29 -10.01 18.55
N PHE A 20 -12.46 -10.73 19.30
CA PHE A 20 -11.02 -10.44 19.40
C PHE A 20 -10.28 -10.64 18.06
N CYS A 21 -10.64 -11.64 17.25
CA CYS A 21 -10.13 -11.75 15.88
C CYS A 21 -10.50 -10.51 15.05
N GLY A 22 -11.72 -10.00 15.20
CA GLY A 22 -12.17 -8.75 14.58
C GLY A 22 -11.39 -7.52 15.07
N VAL A 23 -11.10 -7.42 16.37
CA VAL A 23 -10.24 -6.36 16.93
C VAL A 23 -8.83 -6.43 16.35
N TYR A 24 -8.24 -7.62 16.22
CA TYR A 24 -6.92 -7.78 15.61
C TYR A 24 -6.90 -7.37 14.14
N VAL A 25 -7.84 -7.88 13.33
CA VAL A 25 -7.95 -7.54 11.90
C VAL A 25 -8.20 -6.04 11.72
N GLY A 26 -9.12 -5.47 12.49
CA GLY A 26 -9.40 -4.03 12.49
C GLY A 26 -8.19 -3.21 12.93
N GLY A 27 -7.46 -3.66 13.96
CA GLY A 27 -6.25 -3.03 14.47
C GLY A 27 -5.13 -3.00 13.44
N VAL A 28 -4.89 -4.12 12.74
CA VAL A 28 -3.98 -4.18 11.58
C VAL A 28 -4.44 -3.14 10.54
N LEU A 29 -5.68 -3.21 10.06
CA LEU A 29 -6.20 -2.25 9.09
C LEU A 29 -6.06 -0.78 9.52
N GLY A 30 -6.28 -0.47 10.81
CA GLY A 30 -6.10 0.87 11.38
C GLY A 30 -4.64 1.34 11.35
N LEU A 31 -3.70 0.47 11.73
CA LEU A 31 -2.26 0.78 11.65
C LEU A 31 -1.85 1.08 10.21
N PHE A 32 -2.28 0.24 9.27
CA PHE A 32 -1.94 0.36 7.86
C PHE A 32 -2.66 1.52 7.15
N SER A 33 -3.86 1.90 7.57
CA SER A 33 -4.57 3.08 7.07
C SER A 33 -3.93 4.40 7.48
N SER A 34 -3.21 4.43 8.60
CA SER A 34 -2.59 5.63 9.17
C SER A 34 -1.16 5.86 8.66
N GLY A 35 -0.48 4.79 8.23
CA GLY A 35 0.78 4.86 7.51
C GLY A 35 0.57 4.92 6.00
N GLN A 36 1.48 5.54 5.24
CA GLN A 36 1.50 5.47 3.76
C GLN A 36 1.94 4.10 3.25
N ILE A 37 1.51 3.06 3.94
CA ILE A 37 2.05 1.73 3.87
C ILE A 37 0.99 0.83 3.22
N GLU A 38 1.43 0.06 2.23
CA GLU A 38 0.57 -0.91 1.57
C GLU A 38 0.34 -2.15 2.43
N LEU A 39 -0.92 -2.60 2.47
CA LEU A 39 -1.25 -3.91 3.02
C LEU A 39 -0.77 -5.01 2.07
N PRO A 40 -0.27 -6.13 2.61
CA PRO A 40 0.02 -7.31 1.81
C PRO A 40 -1.32 -7.92 1.36
N CYS A 41 -1.74 -7.56 0.15
CA CYS A 41 -3.01 -8.01 -0.42
C CYS A 41 -2.85 -8.98 -1.59
N GLY A 42 -1.63 -9.17 -2.10
CA GLY A 42 -1.36 -9.96 -3.30
C GLY A 42 -1.87 -9.28 -4.57
N SER A 43 -1.65 -9.90 -5.73
CA SER A 43 -1.99 -9.33 -7.04
C SER A 43 -3.50 -9.35 -7.36
N LYS A 44 -4.25 -10.25 -6.73
CA LYS A 44 -5.69 -10.45 -7.01
C LYS A 44 -6.62 -9.49 -6.28
N PHE A 45 -6.14 -8.82 -5.24
CA PHE A 45 -6.94 -7.91 -4.42
C PHE A 45 -6.39 -6.50 -4.51
N ASP A 46 -7.26 -5.54 -4.81
CA ASP A 46 -6.93 -4.11 -4.81
C ASP A 46 -7.43 -3.46 -3.51
N CYS A 47 -6.80 -3.84 -2.41
CA CYS A 47 -7.16 -3.32 -1.08
C CYS A 47 -7.06 -1.80 -1.01
N ALA A 48 -6.11 -1.23 -1.74
CA ALA A 48 -5.82 0.17 -1.62
C ALA A 48 -6.87 1.04 -2.34
N ARG A 49 -7.40 0.59 -3.48
CA ARG A 49 -8.58 1.24 -4.10
C ARG A 49 -9.78 1.29 -3.14
N VAL A 50 -9.96 0.25 -2.33
CA VAL A 50 -11.02 0.21 -1.31
C VAL A 50 -10.72 1.17 -0.16
N LEU A 51 -9.50 1.17 0.36
CA LEU A 51 -9.08 1.98 1.52
C LEU A 51 -8.92 3.46 1.23
N ASP A 52 -8.63 3.84 -0.01
CA ASP A 52 -8.54 5.23 -0.44
C ASP A 52 -9.90 5.82 -0.86
N SER A 53 -10.97 5.00 -0.89
CA SER A 53 -12.31 5.48 -1.21
C SER A 53 -12.85 6.45 -0.14
N PRO A 54 -13.70 7.44 -0.52
CA PRO A 54 -14.31 8.35 0.44
C PRO A 54 -15.13 7.62 1.52
N VAL A 55 -15.76 6.50 1.15
CA VAL A 55 -16.57 5.67 2.05
C VAL A 55 -15.71 4.97 3.12
N ALA A 56 -14.42 4.73 2.85
CA ALA A 56 -13.49 4.18 3.83
C ALA A 56 -13.05 5.20 4.90
N ARG A 57 -13.38 6.49 4.73
CA ARG A 57 -13.03 7.57 5.68
C ARG A 57 -14.24 8.46 6.00
N PRO A 58 -15.32 7.92 6.60
CA PRO A 58 -16.46 8.74 7.00
C PRO A 58 -16.02 9.82 8.01
N GLY A 59 -16.20 11.09 7.64
CA GLY A 59 -15.72 12.23 8.44
C GLY A 59 -14.20 12.30 8.60
N GLY A 60 -13.43 11.70 7.68
CA GLY A 60 -11.95 11.66 7.73
C GLY A 60 -11.38 10.58 8.65
N ILE A 61 -12.23 9.87 9.41
CA ILE A 61 -11.81 8.80 10.32
C ILE A 61 -11.83 7.47 9.57
N PRO A 62 -10.73 6.69 9.55
CA PRO A 62 -10.71 5.37 8.96
C PRO A 62 -11.84 4.47 9.47
N LEU A 63 -12.57 3.86 8.54
CA LEU A 63 -13.70 2.97 8.83
C LEU A 63 -13.30 1.78 9.73
N SER A 64 -12.03 1.37 9.70
CA SER A 64 -11.46 0.34 10.56
C SER A 64 -11.62 0.65 12.05
N TYR A 65 -11.58 1.92 12.47
CA TYR A 65 -11.77 2.28 13.88
C TYR A 65 -13.21 2.07 14.36
N PHE A 66 -14.20 2.31 13.50
CA PHE A 66 -15.61 1.99 13.82
C PHE A 66 -15.81 0.48 13.96
N GLY A 67 -15.17 -0.32 13.09
CA GLY A 67 -15.14 -1.77 13.20
C GLY A 67 -14.54 -2.24 14.53
N ILE A 68 -13.36 -1.72 14.90
CA ILE A 68 -12.71 -2.02 16.18
C ILE A 68 -13.64 -1.68 17.34
N ALA A 69 -14.24 -0.48 17.36
CA ALA A 69 -15.15 -0.07 18.42
C ALA A 69 -16.33 -1.04 18.55
N CYS A 70 -16.94 -1.44 17.44
CA CYS A 70 -18.02 -2.43 17.41
C CYS A 70 -17.58 -3.78 18.02
N TYR A 71 -16.43 -4.32 17.61
CA TYR A 71 -15.93 -5.59 18.16
C TYR A 71 -15.55 -5.50 19.64
N VAL A 72 -14.97 -4.38 20.07
CA VAL A 72 -14.66 -4.14 21.49
C VAL A 72 -15.95 -4.16 22.31
N VAL A 73 -16.99 -3.43 21.86
CA VAL A 73 -18.30 -3.44 22.52
C VAL A 73 -18.89 -4.86 22.55
N LEU A 74 -18.84 -5.61 21.45
CA LEU A 74 -19.31 -7.00 21.41
C LEU A 74 -18.53 -7.93 22.36
N ALA A 75 -17.21 -7.76 22.48
CA ALA A 75 -16.38 -8.50 23.42
C ALA A 75 -16.77 -8.18 24.88
N PHE A 76 -17.00 -6.90 25.21
CA PHE A 76 -17.47 -6.50 26.54
C PHE A 76 -18.88 -6.99 26.84
N ILE A 77 -19.80 -7.00 25.86
CA ILE A 77 -21.13 -7.61 26.00
C ILE A 77 -20.99 -9.12 26.27
N ALA A 78 -20.08 -9.81 25.58
CA ALA A 78 -19.81 -11.24 25.81
C ALA A 78 -19.28 -11.50 27.23
N LEU A 79 -18.36 -10.66 27.72
CA LEU A 79 -17.85 -10.73 29.09
C LEU A 79 -18.96 -10.41 30.13
N ALA A 80 -19.72 -9.34 29.89
CA ALA A 80 -20.83 -8.94 30.74
C ALA A 80 -21.89 -10.04 30.84
N ARG A 81 -22.18 -10.78 29.75
CA ARG A 81 -23.10 -11.93 29.78
C ARG A 81 -22.64 -13.05 30.72
N SER A 82 -21.33 -13.21 30.92
CA SER A 82 -20.76 -14.22 31.84
C SER A 82 -20.71 -13.77 33.30
N LEU A 83 -20.60 -12.46 33.52
CA LEU A 83 -20.53 -11.86 34.86
C LEU A 83 -21.91 -11.49 35.42
N SER A 84 -22.86 -11.15 34.55
CA SER A 84 -24.17 -10.66 34.95
C SER A 84 -25.11 -11.80 35.34
N GLY A 85 -26.01 -11.54 36.29
CA GLY A 85 -27.03 -12.52 36.70
C GLY A 85 -28.14 -12.73 35.67
N PRO A 86 -29.06 -13.69 35.91
CA PRO A 86 -30.16 -14.04 35.01
C PRO A 86 -31.04 -12.86 34.57
N ALA A 87 -31.20 -11.85 35.42
CA ALA A 87 -32.04 -10.68 35.14
C ALA A 87 -31.52 -9.77 34.01
N ALA A 88 -30.20 -9.65 33.86
CA ALA A 88 -29.58 -8.79 32.84
C ALA A 88 -29.28 -9.53 31.53
N TYR A 89 -29.23 -10.86 31.56
CA TYR A 89 -28.87 -11.70 30.41
C TYR A 89 -29.72 -11.46 29.16
N PRO A 90 -31.08 -11.36 29.22
CA PRO A 90 -31.90 -11.15 28.02
C PRO A 90 -31.61 -9.82 27.33
N ARG A 91 -31.36 -8.75 28.11
CA ARG A 91 -31.02 -7.42 27.58
C ARG A 91 -29.67 -7.43 26.89
N LEU A 92 -28.65 -8.04 27.51
CA LEU A 92 -27.32 -8.16 26.93
C LEU A 92 -27.31 -9.05 25.67
N ARG A 93 -28.11 -10.13 25.66
CA ARG A 93 -28.31 -10.98 24.48
C ARG A 93 -28.97 -10.19 23.33
N GLY A 94 -30.04 -9.44 23.62
CA GLY A 94 -30.72 -8.60 22.63
C GLY A 94 -29.80 -7.52 22.04
N ALA A 95 -29.06 -6.82 22.91
CA ALA A 95 -28.09 -5.81 22.48
C ALA A 95 -26.98 -6.41 21.61
N GLY A 96 -26.44 -7.56 22.00
CA GLY A 96 -25.43 -8.28 21.21
C GLY A 96 -25.93 -8.65 19.81
N ILE A 97 -27.13 -9.22 19.71
CA ILE A 97 -27.77 -9.60 18.44
C ILE A 97 -27.99 -8.38 17.56
N ALA A 98 -28.58 -7.31 18.11
CA ALA A 98 -28.87 -6.09 17.35
C ALA A 98 -27.59 -5.47 16.78
N LEU A 99 -26.55 -5.37 17.62
CA LEU A 99 -25.27 -4.79 17.23
C LEU A 99 -24.55 -5.65 16.17
N SER A 100 -24.50 -6.97 16.34
CA SER A 100 -23.84 -7.86 15.39
C SER A 100 -24.59 -7.97 14.05
N LEU A 101 -25.92 -7.97 14.06
CA LEU A 101 -26.72 -7.95 12.83
C LEU A 101 -26.56 -6.63 12.08
N GLY A 102 -26.57 -5.49 12.79
CA GLY A 102 -26.27 -4.19 12.20
C GLY A 102 -24.87 -4.14 11.60
N GLY A 103 -23.87 -4.65 12.33
CA GLY A 103 -22.49 -4.76 11.85
C GLY A 103 -22.34 -5.68 10.63
N ALA A 104 -23.04 -6.82 10.61
CA ALA A 104 -23.04 -7.74 9.48
C ALA A 104 -23.70 -7.12 8.24
N ALA A 105 -24.86 -6.48 8.40
CA ALA A 105 -25.53 -5.75 7.32
C ALA A 105 -24.63 -4.66 6.75
N ALA A 106 -24.03 -3.81 7.60
CA ALA A 106 -23.09 -2.78 7.16
C ALA A 106 -21.87 -3.37 6.42
N SER A 107 -21.29 -4.46 6.94
CA SER A 107 -20.14 -5.12 6.32
C SER A 107 -20.49 -5.72 4.95
N ILE A 108 -21.67 -6.33 4.81
CA ILE A 108 -22.18 -6.84 3.54
C ILE A 108 -22.41 -5.68 2.56
N SER A 109 -23.10 -4.62 2.98
CA SER A 109 -23.35 -3.43 2.15
C SER A 109 -22.05 -2.82 1.61
N LEU A 110 -21.03 -2.66 2.46
CA LEU A 110 -19.72 -2.14 2.06
C LEU A 110 -18.99 -3.09 1.10
N THR A 111 -19.11 -4.40 1.31
CA THR A 111 -18.53 -5.40 0.41
C THR A 111 -19.18 -5.34 -0.97
N LEU A 112 -20.51 -5.23 -1.03
CA LEU A 112 -21.26 -5.06 -2.28
C LEU A 112 -20.87 -3.75 -2.97
N TYR A 113 -20.76 -2.65 -2.22
CA TYR A 113 -20.29 -1.37 -2.76
C TYR A 113 -18.88 -1.48 -3.37
N SER A 114 -17.98 -2.20 -2.70
CA SER A 114 -16.62 -2.44 -3.19
C SER A 114 -16.62 -3.19 -4.54
N ILE A 115 -17.47 -4.20 -4.68
CA ILE A 115 -17.55 -5.04 -5.89
C ILE A 115 -18.23 -4.28 -7.05
N PHE A 116 -19.38 -3.64 -6.79
CA PHE A 116 -20.22 -3.08 -7.84
C PHE A 116 -19.89 -1.62 -8.20
N VAL A 117 -19.42 -0.82 -7.25
CA VAL A 117 -19.14 0.60 -7.47
C VAL A 117 -17.64 0.84 -7.62
N LEU A 118 -16.84 0.29 -6.71
CA LEU A 118 -15.39 0.47 -6.79
C LEU A 118 -14.76 -0.50 -7.79
N HIS A 119 -15.38 -1.62 -8.16
CA HIS A 119 -14.76 -2.68 -8.97
C HIS A 119 -13.41 -3.14 -8.40
N GLY A 120 -13.32 -3.23 -7.08
CA GLY A 120 -12.12 -3.66 -6.35
C GLY A 120 -12.51 -4.47 -5.13
N LEU A 121 -11.67 -5.44 -4.76
CA LEU A 121 -11.90 -6.29 -3.58
C LEU A 121 -10.70 -6.23 -2.66
N CYS A 122 -10.96 -6.10 -1.36
CA CYS A 122 -9.96 -6.08 -0.32
C CYS A 122 -10.03 -7.38 0.50
N ALA A 123 -8.96 -8.18 0.50
CA ALA A 123 -8.90 -9.44 1.25
C ALA A 123 -9.16 -9.23 2.75
N TRP A 124 -8.58 -8.17 3.34
CA TRP A 124 -8.73 -7.85 4.76
C TRP A 124 -10.15 -7.40 5.13
N CYS A 125 -10.78 -6.57 4.29
CA CYS A 125 -12.18 -6.16 4.50
C CYS A 125 -13.13 -7.36 4.34
N LEU A 126 -12.85 -8.26 3.40
CA LEU A 126 -13.61 -9.49 3.21
C LEU A 126 -13.47 -10.41 4.43
N SER A 127 -12.24 -10.62 4.94
CA SER A 127 -12.02 -11.36 6.18
C SER A 127 -12.79 -10.75 7.36
N ASN A 128 -12.79 -9.42 7.46
CA ASN A 128 -13.56 -8.72 8.50
C ASN A 128 -15.08 -8.94 8.34
N ALA A 129 -15.62 -8.87 7.12
CA ALA A 129 -17.03 -9.11 6.85
C ALA A 129 -17.42 -10.55 7.22
N VAL A 130 -16.58 -11.53 6.89
CA VAL A 130 -16.77 -12.93 7.26
C VAL A 130 -16.80 -13.08 8.79
N ILE A 131 -15.82 -12.51 9.50
CA ILE A 131 -15.78 -12.55 10.98
C ILE A 131 -17.08 -11.98 11.57
N MET A 132 -17.54 -10.82 11.09
CA MET A 132 -18.78 -10.21 11.59
C MET A 132 -20.01 -11.08 11.33
N CYS A 133 -20.11 -11.74 10.17
CA CYS A 133 -21.18 -12.69 9.87
C CYS A 133 -21.17 -13.92 10.81
N PHE A 134 -19.98 -14.43 11.17
CA PHE A 134 -19.84 -15.49 12.17
C PHE A 134 -20.21 -15.00 13.58
N VAL A 135 -19.85 -13.76 13.94
CA VAL A 135 -20.28 -13.14 15.21
C VAL A 135 -21.81 -13.01 15.24
N ALA A 136 -22.44 -12.56 14.16
CA ALA A 136 -23.90 -12.48 14.06
C ALA A 136 -24.58 -13.85 14.19
N THR A 137 -24.01 -14.89 13.56
CA THR A 137 -24.53 -16.25 13.66
C THR A 137 -24.41 -16.80 15.08
N THR A 138 -23.24 -16.67 15.71
CA THR A 138 -23.00 -17.17 17.08
C THR A 138 -23.85 -16.45 18.12
N THR A 139 -24.05 -15.14 17.97
CA THR A 139 -24.92 -14.34 18.85
C THR A 139 -26.41 -14.65 18.65
N TRP A 140 -26.84 -14.88 17.40
CA TRP A 140 -28.21 -15.29 17.09
C TRP A 140 -28.56 -16.64 17.72
N MET A 141 -27.63 -17.60 17.64
CA MET A 141 -27.78 -18.94 18.17
C MET A 141 -27.70 -19.04 19.69
N LEU A 142 -27.37 -17.94 20.40
CA LEU A 142 -27.30 -17.93 21.87
C LEU A 142 -28.62 -18.39 22.48
N PRO A 143 -28.59 -19.38 23.40
CA PRO A 143 -29.78 -19.85 24.07
C PRO A 143 -30.38 -18.76 24.93
N ARG A 144 -31.66 -18.93 25.25
CA ARG A 144 -32.43 -17.97 26.05
C ARG A 144 -32.13 -18.10 27.55
N THR A 145 -31.52 -19.21 27.96
CA THR A 145 -31.21 -19.53 29.36
C THR A 145 -29.80 -19.09 29.75
N PHE A 146 -29.69 -18.47 30.93
CA PHE A 146 -28.42 -18.10 31.52
C PHE A 146 -27.70 -19.32 32.08
N ALA A 147 -26.39 -19.43 31.81
CA ALA A 147 -25.50 -20.33 32.55
C ALA A 147 -24.25 -19.56 32.95
N ARG A 148 -23.80 -19.77 34.19
CA ARG A 148 -22.60 -19.11 34.72
C ARG A 148 -21.36 -19.74 34.10
N ASP A 149 -20.53 -18.92 33.44
CA ASP A 149 -19.26 -19.36 32.86
C ASP A 149 -18.07 -18.74 33.62
N ARG A 150 -17.29 -19.59 34.29
CA ARG A 150 -16.08 -19.16 35.01
C ARG A 150 -14.86 -18.99 34.08
N LEU A 151 -14.88 -19.58 32.88
CA LEU A 151 -13.75 -19.56 31.95
C LEU A 151 -13.71 -18.28 31.10
N SER A 152 -14.83 -17.58 30.96
CA SER A 152 -14.93 -16.35 30.17
C SER A 152 -13.97 -15.23 30.62
N VAL A 153 -13.75 -15.06 31.93
CA VAL A 153 -12.87 -14.01 32.47
C VAL A 153 -11.39 -14.27 32.13
N PRO A 154 -10.80 -15.44 32.50
CA PRO A 154 -9.42 -15.72 32.13
C PRO A 154 -9.23 -15.78 30.60
N LEU A 155 -10.22 -16.26 29.84
CA LEU A 155 -10.19 -16.23 28.39
C LEU A 155 -10.14 -14.80 27.83
N PHE A 156 -10.95 -13.89 28.34
CA PHE A 156 -10.94 -12.49 27.91
C PHE A 156 -9.58 -11.83 28.17
N ALA A 157 -8.98 -12.07 29.35
CA ALA A 157 -7.65 -11.58 29.68
C ALA A 157 -6.59 -12.14 28.73
N LEU A 158 -6.62 -13.45 28.46
CA LEU A 158 -5.71 -14.11 27.53
C LEU A 158 -5.84 -13.55 26.10
N LEU A 159 -7.06 -13.36 25.61
CA LEU A 159 -7.32 -12.81 24.27
C LEU A 159 -6.85 -11.35 24.17
N THR A 160 -7.01 -10.56 25.23
CA THR A 160 -6.52 -9.18 25.28
C THR A 160 -5.00 -9.13 25.15
N VAL A 161 -4.28 -9.96 25.92
CA VAL A 161 -2.83 -10.10 25.81
C VAL A 161 -2.42 -10.62 24.44
N GLY A 162 -3.16 -11.60 23.90
CA GLY A 162 -2.93 -12.15 22.57
C GLY A 162 -3.02 -11.12 21.45
N VAL A 163 -4.07 -10.29 21.45
CA VAL A 163 -4.23 -9.19 20.48
C VAL A 163 -3.14 -8.13 20.65
N ALA A 164 -2.84 -7.72 21.89
CA ALA A 164 -1.79 -6.72 22.14
C ALA A 164 -0.42 -7.21 21.66
N THR A 165 -0.08 -8.46 21.97
CA THR A 165 1.17 -9.11 21.52
C THR A 165 1.19 -9.27 20.00
N GLY A 166 0.07 -9.69 19.40
CA GLY A 166 -0.08 -9.85 17.96
C GLY A 166 0.13 -8.53 17.22
N LEU A 167 -0.55 -7.45 17.63
CA LEU A 167 -0.38 -6.13 17.04
C LEU A 167 1.04 -5.60 17.22
N THR A 168 1.63 -5.78 18.39
CA THR A 168 3.02 -5.38 18.68
C THR A 168 3.99 -6.14 17.78
N TYR A 169 3.80 -7.46 17.63
CA TYR A 169 4.57 -8.28 16.70
C TYR A 169 4.40 -7.83 15.25
N SER A 170 3.18 -7.53 14.81
CA SER A 170 2.92 -6.98 13.47
C SER A 170 3.68 -5.68 13.23
N VAL A 171 3.66 -4.74 14.19
CA VAL A 171 4.41 -3.47 14.11
C VAL A 171 5.92 -3.70 14.10
N HIS A 172 6.43 -4.60 14.93
CA HIS A 172 7.87 -4.91 14.97
C HIS A 172 8.34 -5.59 13.69
N ARG A 173 7.61 -6.60 13.21
CA ARG A 173 7.90 -7.27 11.94
C ARG A 173 7.81 -6.29 10.80
N TRP A 174 6.87 -5.36 10.85
CA TRP A 174 6.74 -4.31 9.87
C TRP A 174 7.96 -3.37 9.85
N LYS A 175 8.35 -2.83 11.01
CA LYS A 175 9.55 -1.99 11.15
C LYS A 175 10.82 -2.74 10.74
N ALA A 176 10.92 -4.03 11.07
CA ALA A 176 12.04 -4.86 10.64
C ALA A 176 12.03 -5.14 9.13
N ALA A 177 10.86 -5.17 8.50
CA ALA A 177 10.69 -5.27 7.05
C ALA A 177 10.96 -3.94 6.31
N GLU A 178 11.02 -2.81 7.01
CA GLU A 178 11.64 -1.58 6.48
C GLU A 178 13.17 -1.74 6.51
N THR A 179 13.71 -2.63 5.66
CA THR A 179 15.14 -2.69 5.46
C THR A 179 15.61 -1.36 4.86
N PRO A 180 16.50 -0.62 5.53
CA PRO A 180 17.03 0.61 4.98
C PRO A 180 17.81 0.30 3.71
N ILE A 181 17.65 1.16 2.70
CA ILE A 181 18.51 1.16 1.52
C ILE A 181 19.96 1.31 2.00
N ASN A 182 20.89 0.61 1.35
CA ASN A 182 22.30 0.77 1.60
C ASN A 182 22.77 2.15 1.11
N LEU A 183 22.73 3.16 1.99
CA LEU A 183 23.07 4.55 1.65
C LEU A 183 24.54 4.70 1.24
N ALA A 184 25.44 3.91 1.80
CA ALA A 184 26.85 3.92 1.40
C ALA A 184 27.02 3.43 -0.05
N ALA A 185 26.36 2.32 -0.40
CA ALA A 185 26.35 1.85 -1.79
C ALA A 185 25.62 2.81 -2.73
N LEU A 186 24.54 3.46 -2.28
CA LEU A 186 23.82 4.47 -3.06
C LEU A 186 24.70 5.68 -3.38
N ALA A 187 25.43 6.20 -2.38
CA ALA A 187 26.33 7.34 -2.56
C ALA A 187 27.47 7.03 -3.55
N GLN A 188 27.87 5.77 -3.67
CA GLN A 188 28.90 5.30 -4.62
C GLN A 188 28.33 4.92 -5.99
N THR A 189 27.00 4.91 -6.17
CA THR A 189 26.39 4.51 -7.45
C THR A 189 26.35 5.69 -8.40
N THR A 190 26.81 5.46 -9.63
CA THR A 190 26.87 6.51 -10.65
C THR A 190 25.47 6.90 -11.15
N ALA A 191 25.32 8.13 -11.63
CA ALA A 191 24.08 8.58 -12.27
C ALA A 191 23.70 7.71 -13.47
N GLN A 192 24.69 7.21 -14.23
CA GLN A 192 24.48 6.34 -15.38
C GLN A 192 23.94 4.95 -14.97
N GLU A 193 24.41 4.39 -13.87
CA GLU A 193 23.86 3.13 -13.34
C GLU A 193 22.40 3.27 -12.88
N LEU A 194 22.04 4.41 -12.29
CA LEU A 194 20.67 4.71 -11.87
C LEU A 194 19.76 5.08 -13.05
N CYS A 195 20.31 5.76 -14.05
CA CYS A 195 19.58 6.31 -15.19
C CYS A 195 20.14 5.82 -16.54
N PRO A 196 20.17 4.50 -16.82
CA PRO A 196 20.70 3.98 -18.07
C PRO A 196 19.84 4.47 -19.25
N GLU A 197 20.44 4.57 -20.42
CA GLU A 197 19.79 5.16 -21.60
C GLU A 197 18.55 4.36 -22.04
N ASP A 198 18.62 3.05 -21.92
CA ASP A 198 17.56 2.09 -22.26
C ASP A 198 16.50 1.91 -21.15
N ALA A 199 16.54 2.69 -20.07
CA ALA A 199 15.47 2.68 -19.07
C ALA A 199 14.17 3.28 -19.61
N ILE A 200 13.06 2.96 -18.95
CA ILE A 200 11.76 3.56 -19.22
C ILE A 200 11.79 5.04 -18.80
N ARG A 201 11.42 5.94 -19.72
CA ARG A 201 11.46 7.39 -19.50
C ARG A 201 10.13 8.10 -19.74
N ALA A 202 9.77 9.01 -18.84
CA ALA A 202 8.64 9.94 -18.93
C ALA A 202 8.99 11.31 -18.34
N GLY A 203 8.02 12.23 -18.30
CA GLY A 203 8.27 13.63 -17.94
C GLY A 203 9.23 14.32 -18.92
N ASN A 204 10.14 15.13 -18.41
CA ASN A 204 11.20 15.74 -19.24
C ASN A 204 12.35 14.74 -19.43
N ARG A 205 12.30 13.96 -20.52
CA ARG A 205 13.26 12.87 -20.79
C ARG A 205 14.74 13.26 -20.79
N SER A 206 15.03 14.54 -21.05
CA SER A 206 16.38 15.12 -21.10
C SER A 206 16.72 15.99 -19.88
N GLY A 207 15.89 15.96 -18.84
CA GLY A 207 16.13 16.70 -17.61
C GLY A 207 17.43 16.26 -16.93
N SER A 208 18.23 17.23 -16.48
CA SER A 208 19.49 16.97 -15.76
C SER A 208 19.27 16.41 -14.36
N THR A 209 18.10 16.68 -13.77
CA THR A 209 17.61 16.05 -12.54
C THR A 209 16.71 14.86 -12.91
N ALA A 210 16.93 13.72 -12.27
CA ALA A 210 16.16 12.51 -12.51
C ALA A 210 15.49 11.99 -11.25
N ILE A 211 14.20 11.66 -11.37
CA ILE A 211 13.41 10.93 -10.38
C ILE A 211 13.46 9.46 -10.80
N VAL A 212 14.18 8.64 -10.05
CA VAL A 212 14.31 7.20 -10.35
C VAL A 212 13.38 6.43 -9.43
N ALA A 213 12.37 5.77 -10.01
CA ALA A 213 11.40 4.98 -9.27
C ALA A 213 11.55 3.49 -9.59
N PHE A 214 11.90 2.71 -8.57
CA PHE A 214 11.84 1.25 -8.61
C PHE A 214 10.42 0.81 -8.29
N ILE A 215 9.76 0.15 -9.24
CA ILE A 215 8.36 -0.22 -9.15
C ILE A 215 8.14 -1.70 -9.43
N ASP A 216 6.96 -2.20 -9.07
CA ASP A 216 6.46 -3.51 -9.49
C ASP A 216 5.10 -3.29 -10.17
N PHE A 217 4.88 -3.91 -11.32
CA PHE A 217 3.62 -3.86 -12.07
C PHE A 217 2.39 -4.18 -11.20
N TYR A 218 2.48 -5.16 -10.29
CA TYR A 218 1.35 -5.56 -9.43
C TYR A 218 1.28 -4.78 -8.12
N CYS A 219 2.29 -3.97 -7.79
CA CYS A 219 2.25 -3.16 -6.58
C CYS A 219 1.22 -2.05 -6.73
N SER A 220 0.19 -2.06 -5.89
CA SER A 220 -0.89 -1.08 -5.99
C SER A 220 -0.39 0.36 -5.77
N ALA A 221 0.62 0.58 -4.90
CA ALA A 221 1.17 1.91 -4.64
C ALA A 221 1.94 2.40 -5.84
N CYS A 222 2.67 1.51 -6.52
CA CYS A 222 3.34 1.85 -7.77
C CYS A 222 2.33 2.38 -8.77
N ARG A 223 1.28 1.58 -9.06
CA ARG A 223 0.21 1.93 -10.00
C ARG A 223 -0.46 3.26 -9.63
N ARG A 224 -0.82 3.48 -8.36
CA ARG A 224 -1.40 4.76 -7.89
C ARG A 224 -0.41 5.93 -7.98
N SER A 225 0.87 5.69 -7.75
CA SER A 225 1.89 6.73 -7.76
C SER A 225 2.31 7.16 -9.16
N LEU A 226 2.12 6.34 -10.19
CA LEU A 226 2.60 6.60 -11.55
C LEU A 226 2.10 7.94 -12.12
N PRO A 227 0.80 8.28 -12.12
CA PRO A 227 0.32 9.57 -12.62
C PRO A 227 0.89 10.75 -11.84
N ARG A 228 1.03 10.59 -10.52
CA ARG A 228 1.61 11.63 -9.65
C ARG A 228 3.09 11.83 -9.93
N LEU A 229 3.86 10.75 -10.08
CA LEU A 229 5.28 10.80 -10.42
C LEU A 229 5.51 11.47 -11.77
N GLU A 230 4.71 11.13 -12.78
CA GLU A 230 4.78 11.76 -14.11
C GLU A 230 4.49 13.26 -14.04
N LYS A 231 3.41 13.64 -13.34
CA LYS A 231 3.06 15.04 -13.14
C LYS A 231 4.17 15.82 -12.43
N ILE A 232 4.68 15.31 -11.30
CA ILE A 232 5.78 15.96 -10.56
C ILE A 232 7.02 16.10 -11.45
N ALA A 233 7.37 15.07 -12.21
CA ALA A 233 8.50 15.10 -13.12
C ALA A 233 8.34 16.18 -14.20
N ALA A 234 7.15 16.28 -14.80
CA ALA A 234 6.84 17.30 -15.79
C ALA A 234 6.89 18.73 -15.20
N ASP A 235 6.21 18.95 -14.07
CA ASP A 235 6.13 20.26 -13.40
C ASP A 235 7.51 20.79 -12.96
N HIS A 236 8.43 19.87 -12.64
CA HIS A 236 9.80 20.19 -12.21
C HIS A 236 10.87 20.03 -13.30
N GLN A 237 10.47 19.79 -14.56
CA GLN A 237 11.39 19.58 -15.69
C GLN A 237 12.44 18.48 -15.43
N ALA A 238 12.06 17.47 -14.64
CA ALA A 238 12.90 16.32 -14.29
C ALA A 238 12.59 15.13 -15.21
N ALA A 239 13.59 14.28 -15.42
CA ALA A 239 13.40 13.00 -16.08
C ALA A 239 12.79 12.00 -15.09
N LEU A 240 11.65 11.40 -15.43
CA LEU A 240 11.14 10.26 -14.69
C LEU A 240 11.74 8.99 -15.28
N ILE A 241 12.53 8.28 -14.48
CA ILE A 241 13.15 7.00 -14.84
C ILE A 241 12.42 5.90 -14.07
N ILE A 242 11.84 4.95 -14.77
CA ILE A 242 11.23 3.77 -14.17
C ILE A 242 12.20 2.58 -14.28
N ARG A 243 12.34 1.85 -13.18
CA ARG A 243 13.14 0.62 -13.06
C ARG A 243 12.28 -0.48 -12.48
N GLU A 244 12.42 -1.69 -13.00
CA GLU A 244 11.59 -2.82 -12.57
C GLU A 244 12.18 -3.50 -11.33
N LYS A 245 11.34 -3.71 -10.31
CA LYS A 245 11.63 -4.48 -9.11
C LYS A 245 10.43 -5.37 -8.77
N PRO A 246 10.26 -6.50 -9.46
CA PRO A 246 9.31 -7.54 -9.05
C PRO A 246 9.52 -7.90 -7.58
N LEU A 247 8.46 -7.89 -6.77
CA LEU A 247 8.52 -8.20 -5.34
C LEU A 247 8.68 -9.69 -5.08
N ALA A 248 8.30 -10.55 -6.03
CA ALA A 248 8.57 -11.98 -6.01
C ALA A 248 9.71 -12.32 -6.99
N ASP A 249 10.61 -13.23 -6.59
CA ASP A 249 11.77 -13.66 -7.38
C ASP A 249 11.41 -14.61 -8.55
N GLY A 250 10.14 -14.58 -9.00
CA GLY A 250 9.60 -15.44 -10.06
C GLY A 250 8.09 -15.29 -10.22
N GLY A 251 7.53 -16.06 -11.16
CA GLY A 251 6.08 -16.14 -11.38
C GLY A 251 5.50 -14.90 -12.08
N PRO A 252 4.21 -14.59 -11.88
CA PRO A 252 3.49 -13.58 -12.65
C PRO A 252 4.12 -12.18 -12.61
N ALA A 253 4.73 -11.78 -11.49
CA ALA A 253 5.36 -10.47 -11.34
C ALA A 253 6.57 -10.29 -12.26
N VAL A 254 7.38 -11.33 -12.41
CA VAL A 254 8.53 -11.30 -13.34
C VAL A 254 8.04 -11.31 -14.78
N GLU A 255 7.01 -12.11 -15.10
CA GLU A 255 6.41 -12.10 -16.44
C GLU A 255 5.85 -10.72 -16.80
N ALA A 256 5.08 -10.08 -15.91
CA ALA A 256 4.57 -8.73 -16.14
C ALA A 256 5.70 -7.70 -16.34
N ALA A 257 6.79 -7.81 -15.58
CA ALA A 257 7.96 -6.96 -15.77
C ALA A 257 8.67 -7.21 -17.13
N GLU A 258 8.68 -8.46 -17.62
CA GLU A 258 9.15 -8.75 -18.98
C GLU A 258 8.29 -8.03 -20.02
N TRP A 259 6.97 -8.07 -19.87
CA TRP A 259 6.05 -7.34 -20.76
C TRP A 259 6.25 -5.83 -20.72
N VAL A 260 6.46 -5.25 -19.54
CA VAL A 260 6.78 -3.82 -19.39
C VAL A 260 8.08 -3.48 -20.13
N GLU A 261 9.12 -4.30 -19.97
CA GLU A 261 10.42 -4.07 -20.63
C GLU A 261 10.38 -4.35 -22.14
N VAL A 262 9.51 -5.23 -22.62
CA VAL A 262 9.24 -5.38 -24.06
C VAL A 262 8.52 -4.13 -24.58
N ALA A 263 7.50 -3.64 -23.88
CA ALA A 263 6.83 -2.40 -24.22
C ALA A 263 7.81 -1.21 -24.25
N ASN A 264 8.77 -1.17 -23.33
CA ASN A 264 9.87 -0.22 -23.32
C ASN A 264 10.75 -0.32 -24.58
N GLY A 265 11.17 -1.53 -24.95
CA GLY A 265 11.92 -1.78 -26.18
C GLY A 265 11.17 -1.36 -27.46
N ARG A 266 9.83 -1.36 -27.41
CA ARG A 266 8.94 -0.86 -28.47
C ARG A 266 8.62 0.64 -28.37
N GLY A 267 9.24 1.37 -27.44
CA GLY A 267 9.09 2.81 -27.28
C GLY A 267 7.85 3.28 -26.49
N VAL A 268 7.07 2.35 -25.94
CA VAL A 268 5.79 2.63 -25.26
C VAL A 268 5.76 2.19 -23.80
N GLY A 269 6.90 1.87 -23.19
CA GLY A 269 6.99 1.31 -21.83
C GLY A 269 6.23 2.08 -20.75
N PHE A 270 6.42 3.40 -20.66
CA PHE A 270 5.69 4.20 -19.67
C PHE A 270 4.19 4.29 -19.96
N LYS A 271 3.80 4.38 -21.24
CA LYS A 271 2.38 4.38 -21.65
C LYS A 271 1.71 3.06 -21.28
N PHE A 272 2.41 1.94 -21.45
CA PHE A 272 1.95 0.62 -21.04
C PHE A 272 1.69 0.55 -19.53
N LEU A 273 2.65 1.01 -18.72
CA LEU A 273 2.50 1.10 -17.26
C LEU A 273 1.34 2.03 -16.84
N SER A 274 1.23 3.19 -17.47
CA SER A 274 0.18 4.18 -17.15
C SER A 274 -1.21 3.66 -17.54
N ALA A 275 -1.33 3.02 -18.72
CA ALA A 275 -2.57 2.39 -19.17
C ALA A 275 -2.99 1.21 -18.28
N SER A 276 -2.02 0.45 -17.75
CA SER A 276 -2.34 -0.62 -16.82
C SER A 276 -2.74 -0.09 -15.45
N ALA A 277 -2.27 1.07 -15.01
CA ALA A 277 -2.42 1.57 -13.63
C ALA A 277 -3.87 1.66 -13.13
N SER A 278 -4.84 1.91 -14.01
CA SER A 278 -6.27 2.07 -13.66
C SER A 278 -7.09 0.77 -13.69
N ILE A 279 -6.54 -0.33 -14.19
CA ILE A 279 -7.26 -1.60 -14.37
C ILE A 279 -7.39 -2.33 -13.03
N SER A 280 -8.58 -2.78 -12.64
CA SER A 280 -8.79 -3.52 -11.38
C SER A 280 -9.67 -4.75 -11.63
N PRO A 281 -9.23 -5.98 -11.27
CA PRO A 281 -7.91 -6.31 -10.72
C PRO A 281 -6.76 -6.03 -11.70
N ALA A 282 -5.51 -6.17 -11.24
CA ALA A 282 -4.36 -6.00 -12.12
C ALA A 282 -4.38 -7.03 -13.26
N PRO A 283 -4.04 -6.64 -14.51
CA PRO A 283 -3.95 -7.56 -15.64
C PRO A 283 -3.01 -8.71 -15.34
N ASP A 284 -3.44 -9.95 -15.55
CA ASP A 284 -2.66 -11.15 -15.23
C ASP A 284 -2.56 -12.17 -16.38
N SER A 285 -3.13 -11.84 -17.54
CA SER A 285 -3.12 -12.70 -18.71
C SER A 285 -2.41 -12.07 -19.92
N ARG A 286 -1.84 -12.93 -20.77
CA ARG A 286 -1.20 -12.53 -22.03
C ARG A 286 -2.10 -11.69 -22.93
N SER A 287 -3.37 -12.06 -23.08
CA SER A 287 -4.31 -11.35 -23.94
C SER A 287 -4.58 -9.93 -23.45
N GLU A 288 -4.61 -9.72 -22.13
CA GLU A 288 -4.71 -8.39 -21.52
C GLU A 288 -3.43 -7.58 -21.74
N PHE A 289 -2.24 -8.17 -21.55
CA PHE A 289 -0.99 -7.48 -21.85
C PHE A 289 -0.89 -7.06 -23.32
N GLU A 290 -1.26 -7.93 -24.25
CA GLU A 290 -1.34 -7.60 -25.68
C GLU A 290 -2.31 -6.45 -25.96
N LYS A 291 -3.48 -6.44 -25.29
CA LYS A 291 -4.45 -5.35 -25.40
C LYS A 291 -3.88 -4.04 -24.87
N ILE A 292 -3.27 -4.03 -23.69
CA ILE A 292 -2.66 -2.83 -23.10
C ILE A 292 -1.55 -2.29 -23.99
N LEU A 293 -0.74 -3.18 -24.57
CA LEU A 293 0.31 -2.80 -25.51
C LEU A 293 -0.25 -2.11 -26.76
N SER A 294 -1.36 -2.61 -27.28
CA SER A 294 -2.10 -1.98 -28.37
C SER A 294 -2.66 -0.61 -27.96
N ASP A 295 -3.33 -0.53 -26.81
CA ASP A 295 -3.95 0.70 -26.28
C ASP A 295 -2.88 1.78 -25.99
N ALA A 296 -1.66 1.38 -25.62
CA ALA A 296 -0.51 2.26 -25.43
C ALA A 296 0.12 2.79 -26.74
N GLY A 297 -0.36 2.33 -27.90
CA GLY A 297 0.15 2.68 -29.23
C GLY A 297 1.29 1.77 -29.74
N GLY A 298 1.52 0.63 -29.08
CA GLY A 298 2.45 -0.40 -29.54
C GLY A 298 1.78 -1.45 -30.43
N THR A 299 2.57 -2.38 -30.97
CA THR A 299 2.02 -3.51 -31.75
C THR A 299 1.44 -4.56 -30.80
N ARG A 300 0.25 -5.08 -31.11
CA ARG A 300 -0.38 -6.18 -30.35
C ARG A 300 0.36 -7.51 -30.45
N LYS A 301 1.39 -7.61 -31.30
CA LYS A 301 2.16 -8.85 -31.50
C LYS A 301 2.77 -9.31 -30.17
N PRO A 302 2.75 -10.62 -29.87
CA PRO A 302 3.45 -11.12 -28.70
C PRO A 302 4.97 -10.86 -28.80
N PRO A 303 5.68 -10.80 -27.66
CA PRO A 303 7.13 -10.72 -27.63
C PRO A 303 7.76 -11.90 -28.35
N ASN A 304 8.79 -11.64 -29.16
CA ASN A 304 9.66 -12.70 -29.67
C ASN A 304 10.83 -12.98 -28.70
N ASP A 305 11.59 -14.05 -28.96
CA ASP A 305 12.70 -14.48 -28.10
C ASP A 305 13.81 -13.42 -27.95
N ALA A 306 14.05 -12.63 -28.99
CA ALA A 306 15.07 -11.56 -28.94
C ALA A 306 14.60 -10.40 -28.06
N GLU A 307 13.33 -10.01 -28.14
CA GLU A 307 12.72 -8.99 -27.29
C GLU A 307 12.71 -9.43 -25.82
N LEU A 308 12.31 -10.67 -25.55
CA LEU A 308 12.35 -11.26 -24.20
C LEU A 308 13.78 -11.37 -23.69
N GLY A 309 14.73 -11.76 -24.53
CA GLY A 309 16.15 -11.80 -24.19
C GLY A 309 16.69 -10.43 -23.80
N ALA A 310 16.29 -9.35 -24.49
CA ALA A 310 16.65 -7.99 -24.15
C ALA A 310 15.98 -7.51 -22.85
N ALA A 311 14.68 -7.81 -22.68
CA ALA A 311 13.94 -7.50 -21.46
C ALA A 311 14.58 -8.15 -20.23
N ARG A 312 14.87 -9.46 -20.30
CA ARG A 312 15.53 -10.21 -19.21
C ARG A 312 16.90 -9.66 -18.83
N LYS A 313 17.67 -9.15 -19.81
CA LYS A 313 18.96 -8.48 -19.53
C LYS A 313 18.76 -7.22 -18.69
N ARG A 314 17.77 -6.38 -19.04
CA ARG A 314 17.42 -5.17 -18.26
C ARG A 314 16.92 -5.54 -16.86
N LEU A 315 16.02 -6.52 -16.74
CA LEU A 315 15.53 -7.02 -15.45
C LEU A 315 16.66 -7.57 -14.56
N LYS A 316 17.60 -8.33 -15.14
CA LYS A 316 18.76 -8.85 -14.40
C LYS A 316 19.66 -7.74 -13.88
N ARG A 317 19.91 -6.70 -14.69
CA ARG A 317 20.66 -5.51 -14.28
C ARG A 317 19.95 -4.79 -13.11
N ASP A 318 18.64 -4.62 -13.20
CA ASP A 318 17.84 -3.95 -12.18
C ASP A 318 17.81 -4.75 -10.88
N ALA A 319 17.69 -6.08 -10.97
CA ALA A 319 17.77 -6.99 -9.83
C ALA A 319 19.14 -6.93 -9.12
N GLN A 320 20.25 -6.90 -9.88
CA GLN A 320 21.60 -6.77 -9.32
C GLN A 320 21.79 -5.42 -8.59
N LEU A 321 21.29 -4.33 -9.19
CA LEU A 321 21.32 -3.01 -8.58
C LEU A 321 20.48 -2.98 -7.29
N CYS A 322 19.26 -3.55 -7.32
CA CYS A 322 18.41 -3.65 -6.14
C CYS A 322 19.05 -4.47 -5.03
N ALA A 323 19.71 -5.58 -5.35
CA ALA A 323 20.43 -6.40 -4.37
C ALA A 323 21.57 -5.61 -3.70
N ARG A 324 22.39 -4.90 -4.50
CA ARG A 324 23.50 -4.07 -4.02
C ARG A 324 23.02 -2.92 -3.11
N LEU A 325 21.92 -2.27 -3.52
CA LEU A 325 21.31 -1.16 -2.79
C LEU A 325 20.37 -1.64 -1.65
N LYS A 326 20.12 -2.94 -1.52
CA LYS A 326 19.13 -3.52 -0.60
C LYS A 326 17.72 -2.92 -0.77
N ILE A 327 17.32 -2.67 -2.02
CA ILE A 327 15.96 -2.23 -2.37
C ILE A 327 15.04 -3.46 -2.33
N GLN A 328 14.24 -3.57 -1.27
CA GLN A 328 13.31 -4.69 -1.07
C GLN A 328 11.84 -4.31 -1.29
N ARG A 329 11.55 -3.02 -1.50
CA ARG A 329 10.19 -2.49 -1.48
C ARG A 329 9.93 -1.56 -2.66
N THR A 330 8.68 -1.55 -3.10
CA THR A 330 8.20 -0.70 -4.18
C THR A 330 6.97 0.10 -3.71
N PRO A 331 6.77 1.34 -4.19
CA PRO A 331 7.74 2.12 -4.93
C PRO A 331 8.92 2.54 -4.04
N THR A 332 10.14 2.49 -4.57
CA THR A 332 11.31 3.15 -3.98
C THR A 332 11.72 4.29 -4.89
N VAL A 333 11.72 5.51 -4.37
CA VAL A 333 12.04 6.72 -5.14
C VAL A 333 13.40 7.26 -4.72
N LEU A 334 14.26 7.47 -5.71
CA LEU A 334 15.56 8.11 -5.59
C LEU A 334 15.55 9.41 -6.40
N LEU A 335 16.34 10.37 -5.95
CA LEU A 335 16.57 11.62 -6.63
C LEU A 335 18.04 11.73 -7.01
N VAL A 336 18.29 11.89 -8.30
CA VAL A 336 19.62 11.98 -8.91
C VAL A 336 19.79 13.37 -9.49
N ARG A 337 20.92 14.01 -9.17
CA ARG A 337 21.24 15.37 -9.61
C ARG A 337 22.67 15.46 -10.12
N PRO A 338 22.99 16.41 -11.01
CA PRO A 338 24.36 16.64 -11.43
C PRO A 338 25.23 17.07 -10.24
N GLY A 339 26.38 16.41 -10.06
CA GLY A 339 27.38 16.79 -9.04
C GLY A 339 27.00 16.53 -7.58
N VAL A 340 25.86 15.88 -7.30
CA VAL A 340 25.42 15.56 -5.93
C VAL A 340 25.16 14.06 -5.80
N ALA A 341 25.53 13.48 -4.67
CA ALA A 341 25.27 12.07 -4.41
C ALA A 341 23.75 11.78 -4.45
N PRO A 342 23.31 10.65 -5.05
CA PRO A 342 21.90 10.28 -5.08
C PRO A 342 21.30 10.12 -3.69
N ILE A 343 20.06 10.57 -3.50
CA ILE A 343 19.36 10.45 -2.22
C ILE A 343 18.06 9.66 -2.36
N ARG A 344 17.69 8.93 -1.30
CA ARG A 344 16.36 8.32 -1.18
C ARG A 344 15.38 9.39 -0.72
N VAL A 345 14.24 9.51 -1.39
CA VAL A 345 13.19 10.47 -1.04
C VAL A 345 11.89 9.72 -0.76
N LYS A 346 11.17 10.11 0.29
CA LYS A 346 9.80 9.65 0.50
C LYS A 346 8.92 10.32 -0.55
N LEU A 347 8.07 9.56 -1.24
CA LEU A 347 7.20 10.09 -2.29
C LEU A 347 6.39 11.32 -1.84
N ALA A 348 5.91 11.34 -0.59
CA ALA A 348 5.18 12.46 0.00
C ALA A 348 5.98 13.77 0.08
N ASN A 349 7.31 13.68 0.17
CA ASN A 349 8.21 14.82 0.29
C ASN A 349 8.90 15.17 -1.04
N LEU A 350 8.61 14.43 -2.11
CA LEU A 350 9.35 14.55 -3.38
C LEU A 350 9.25 15.95 -3.98
N GLU A 351 8.06 16.54 -4.03
CA GLU A 351 7.82 17.90 -4.52
C GLU A 351 8.59 18.94 -3.69
N ALA A 352 8.62 18.77 -2.37
CA ALA A 352 9.34 19.66 -1.47
C ALA A 352 10.86 19.58 -1.70
N GLU A 353 11.42 18.38 -1.88
CA GLU A 353 12.84 18.19 -2.16
C GLU A 353 13.25 18.74 -3.53
N LEU A 354 12.40 18.61 -4.56
CA LEU A 354 12.63 19.20 -5.88
C LEU A 354 12.50 20.73 -5.86
N SER A 355 11.66 21.28 -4.98
CA SER A 355 11.45 22.72 -4.84
C SER A 355 12.58 23.42 -4.09
N ARG A 356 13.24 22.74 -3.15
CA ARG A 356 14.41 23.28 -2.43
C ARG A 356 15.53 23.71 -3.38
N ASP A 357 15.67 23.03 -4.52
CA ASP A 357 16.67 23.34 -5.53
C ASP A 357 16.37 24.65 -6.27
N LYS A 358 15.10 24.98 -6.53
CA LYS A 358 14.73 26.28 -7.12
C LYS A 358 15.18 27.43 -6.21
N LEU A 359 15.02 27.29 -4.90
CA LEU A 359 15.42 28.31 -3.92
C LEU A 359 16.94 28.42 -3.76
N ALA A 360 17.67 27.30 -3.75
CA ALA A 360 19.13 27.31 -3.68
C ALA A 360 19.77 27.92 -4.95
N SER A 361 19.25 27.56 -6.13
CA SER A 361 19.67 28.15 -7.42
C SER A 361 19.35 29.64 -7.50
N PHE A 362 18.16 30.06 -7.04
CA PHE A 362 17.77 31.46 -7.01
C PHE A 362 18.62 32.29 -6.04
N ARG A 363 18.96 31.73 -4.86
CA ARG A 363 19.87 32.37 -3.89
C ARG A 363 21.29 32.52 -4.43
N GLY A 364 21.82 31.49 -5.09
CA GLY A 364 23.13 31.56 -5.76
C GLY A 364 23.16 32.59 -6.91
N HIS A 365 22.05 32.74 -7.64
CA HIS A 365 21.93 33.75 -8.70
C HIS A 365 21.90 35.18 -8.14
N LEU A 366 21.20 35.39 -7.01
CA LEU A 366 21.19 36.68 -6.30
C LEU A 366 22.55 37.03 -5.72
N GLU A 367 23.28 36.06 -5.14
CA GLU A 367 24.65 36.27 -4.65
C GLU A 367 25.62 36.56 -5.81
N GLY A 368 25.47 35.89 -6.95
CA GLY A 368 26.24 36.16 -8.17
C GLY A 368 26.00 37.56 -8.75
N LEU A 369 24.75 38.02 -8.77
CA LEU A 369 24.40 39.41 -9.13
C LEU A 369 24.99 40.42 -8.14
N HIS A 370 25.02 40.09 -6.85
CA HIS A 370 25.66 40.93 -5.82
C HIS A 370 27.18 41.03 -6.04
N VAL A 371 27.87 39.93 -6.33
CA VAL A 371 29.32 39.92 -6.63
C VAL A 371 29.63 40.69 -7.91
N LEU A 372 28.82 40.54 -8.97
CA LEU A 372 28.95 41.31 -10.20
C LEU A 372 28.73 42.82 -9.97
N SER A 373 27.78 43.20 -9.10
CA SER A 373 27.57 44.61 -8.73
C SER A 373 28.75 45.21 -7.97
N ILE A 374 29.41 44.43 -7.11
CA ILE A 374 30.61 44.85 -6.35
C ILE A 374 31.81 44.99 -7.30
N LEU A 375 31.98 44.06 -8.23
CA LEU A 375 33.04 44.11 -9.24
C LEU A 375 32.84 45.27 -10.23
N HIS A 376 31.59 45.59 -10.58
CA HIS A 376 31.30 46.74 -11.43
C HIS A 376 31.56 48.08 -10.71
N ARG A 377 31.24 48.19 -9.42
CA ARG A 377 31.62 49.36 -8.58
C ARG A 377 33.13 49.53 -8.44
N LYS A 378 33.88 48.43 -8.25
CA LYS A 378 35.36 48.49 -8.19
C LYS A 378 36.00 48.90 -9.51
N ARG A 379 35.41 48.50 -10.65
CA ARG A 379 35.92 48.82 -11.99
C ARG A 379 35.63 50.26 -12.42
N ASN A 380 34.57 50.88 -11.89
CA ASN A 380 34.18 52.26 -12.23
C ASN A 380 34.64 53.32 -11.22
N GLY A 381 35.52 52.98 -10.27
CA GLY A 381 36.26 53.98 -9.50
C GLY A 381 35.44 54.94 -8.63
N VAL A 382 34.22 54.59 -8.24
CA VAL A 382 33.46 55.42 -7.29
C VAL A 382 33.96 55.12 -5.88
N ARG A 383 34.92 55.93 -5.40
CA ARG A 383 35.24 56.01 -3.97
C ARG A 383 34.04 56.63 -3.26
N VAL A 384 33.59 55.97 -2.19
CA VAL A 384 32.63 56.51 -1.22
C VAL A 384 33.21 57.75 -0.57
#